data_AF-A0AAX3VYH0-F1
#
_entry.id   AF-A0AAX3VYH0-F1
#
_cell.length_a   1.000
_cell.length_b   1.000
_cell.length_c   1.000
_cell.angle_alpha   90.00
_cell.angle_beta   90.00
_cell.angle_gamma   90.00
#
_symmetry.space_group_name_H-M   'P 1'
#
loop_
_entity.id
_entity.type
_entity.pdbx_description
1 polymer ?
#
loop_
_entity_poly.entity_id
_entity_poly.type
_entity_poly.pdbx_seq_one_letter_code
_entity_poly.pdbx_strand_id
1 'polypeptide(L)' 'MKNYLPAIDIMMCHLGISFEQACEQLGLSPQEQQALDQLQQQAQSN' A
#
# COMPACT_ATOMS: atom_id res chain seq x y z
N MET A 1 14.74 -2.62 2.44
CA MET A 1 13.28 -2.83 2.46
C MET A 1 12.69 -2.02 1.31
N LYS A 2 11.88 -2.63 0.43
CA LYS A 2 11.19 -1.87 -0.62
C LYS A 2 9.98 -1.21 0.03
N ASN A 3 9.95 0.12 0.04
CA ASN A 3 8.83 0.86 0.58
C ASN A 3 7.79 1.06 -0.54
N TYR A 4 6.72 0.26 -0.51
CA TYR A 4 5.69 0.24 -1.55
C TYR A 4 4.63 1.32 -1.36
N LEU A 5 4.57 1.98 -0.20
CA LEU A 5 3.57 3.00 0.12
C LEU A 5 3.49 4.12 -0.92
N PRO A 6 4.60 4.71 -1.43
CA PRO A 6 4.50 5.77 -2.44
C PRO A 6 3.92 5.27 -3.76
N ALA A 7 4.24 4.04 -4.15
CA ALA A 7 3.71 3.44 -5.37
C ALA A 7 2.21 3.16 -5.23
N ILE A 8 1.79 2.65 -4.07
CA ILE A 8 0.38 2.42 -3.75
C ILE A 8 -0.38 3.75 -3.74
N ASP A 9 0.16 4.80 -3.12
CA ASP A 9 -0.49 6.10 -3.04
C ASP A 9 -0.69 6.74 -4.42
N ILE A 10 0.32 6.64 -5.30
CA ILE A 10 0.21 7.07 -6.70
C ILE A 10 -0.89 6.27 -7.42
N MET A 11 -0.92 4.94 -7.24
CA MET A 11 -1.91 4.09 -7.88
C MET A 11 -3.33 4.38 -7.40
N MET A 12 -3.55 4.57 -6.09
CA MET A 12 -4.85 4.94 -5.57
C MET A 12 -5.30 6.30 -6.11
N CYS A 13 -4.41 7.28 -6.17
CA CYS A 13 -4.75 8.64 -6.60
C CYS A 13 -4.95 8.76 -8.13
N HIS A 14 -4.16 8.04 -8.93
CA HIS A 14 -4.20 8.15 -10.40
C HIS A 14 -5.13 7.13 -11.06
N LEU A 15 -5.24 5.91 -10.51
CA LEU A 15 -6.08 4.85 -11.05
C LEU A 15 -7.44 4.75 -10.34
N GLY A 16 -7.61 5.44 -9.20
CA GLY A 16 -8.84 5.37 -8.41
C GLY A 16 -9.10 3.99 -7.80
N ILE A 17 -8.06 3.16 -7.67
CA ILE A 17 -8.15 1.82 -7.12
C ILE A 17 -7.95 1.83 -5.61
N SER A 18 -8.46 0.81 -4.92
CA SER A 18 -8.25 0.66 -3.48
C SER A 18 -6.81 0.23 -3.15
N PHE A 19 -6.41 0.40 -1.89
CA PHE A 19 -5.13 -0.09 -1.37
C PHE A 19 -4.93 -1.58 -1.65
N GLU A 20 -5.97 -2.39 -1.43
CA GLU A 20 -5.94 -3.84 -1.66
C GLU A 20 -5.67 -4.16 -3.14
N GLN A 21 -6.36 -3.48 -4.06
CA GLN A 21 -6.15 -3.63 -5.50
C GLN A 21 -4.76 -3.18 -5.95
N ALA A 22 -4.23 -2.09 -5.38
CA ALA A 22 -2.86 -1.66 -5.65
C ALA A 22 -1.86 -2.71 -5.18
N CYS A 23 -2.12 -3.33 -4.03
CA CYS A 23 -1.26 -4.39 -3.51
C CYS A 23 -1.34 -5.68 -4.34
N GLU A 24 -2.52 -6.05 -4.84
CA GLU A 24 -2.67 -7.15 -5.79
C GLU A 24 -1.92 -6.88 -7.10
N GLN A 25 -2.01 -5.66 -7.65
CA GLN A 25 -1.26 -5.29 -8.85
C GLN A 25 0.26 -5.32 -8.65
N LEU A 26 0.74 -5.03 -7.44
CA LEU A 26 2.14 -5.13 -7.07
C LEU A 26 2.61 -6.58 -6.83
N GLY A 27 1.70 -7.54 -6.83
CA GLY A 27 2.00 -8.95 -6.53
C GLY A 27 2.43 -9.15 -5.07
N LEU A 28 1.91 -8.34 -4.15
CA LEU A 28 2.23 -8.44 -2.73
C LEU A 28 1.47 -9.60 -2.08
N SER A 29 2.19 -10.39 -1.30
CA SER A 29 1.59 -11.44 -0.48
C SER A 29 0.71 -10.83 0.62
N PRO A 30 -0.28 -11.57 1.15
CA PRO A 30 -1.14 -11.09 2.25
C PRO A 30 -0.35 -10.59 3.48
N GLN A 31 0.79 -11.23 3.78
CA GLN A 31 1.67 -10.81 4.87
C GLN A 31 2.34 -9.45 4.61
N GLU A 32 2.73 -9.16 3.37
CA GLU A 32 3.30 -7.87 2.98
C GLU A 32 2.24 -6.77 3.00
N GLN A 33 1.02 -7.07 2.53
CA GLN A 33 -0.15 -6.18 2.64
C GLN A 33 -0.41 -5.80 4.10
N GLN A 34 -0.44 -6.77 5.00
CA GLN A 34 -0.69 -6.52 6.42
C GLN A 34 0.41 -5.67 7.06
N ALA A 35 1.67 -5.88 6.66
CA ALA A 35 2.80 -5.07 7.14
C ALA A 35 2.70 -3.62 6.63
N LEU A 36 2.32 -3.43 5.36
CA LEU A 36 2.15 -2.11 4.74
C LEU A 36 0.96 -1.36 5.34
N ASP A 37 -0.17 -2.04 5.60
CA ASP A 37 -1.34 -1.47 6.27
C ASP A 37 -0.98 -0.94 7.66
N GLN A 38 -0.26 -1.72 8.47
CA GLN A 38 0.23 -1.28 9.78
C GLN A 38 1.19 -0.09 9.69
N LEU A 39 2.07 -0.09 8.69
CA LEU A 39 3.00 1.02 8.43
C LEU A 39 2.25 2.30 8.01
N GLN A 40 1.19 2.18 7.21
CA GLN A 40 0.36 3.30 6.78
C GLN A 40 -0.40 3.91 7.95
N GLN A 41 -0.97 3.08 8.84
CA GLN A 41 -1.64 3.55 10.07
C GLN A 41 -0.68 4.30 11.01
N GLN A 42 0.59 3.85 11.12
CA GLN A 42 1.61 4.55 11.89
C GLN A 42 2.00 5.89 11.26
N ALA A 43 2.12 5.95 9.93
CA ALA A 43 2.50 7.16 9.22
C ALA A 43 1.45 8.29 9.28
N GLN A 44 0.17 7.96 9.43
CA GLN A 44 -0.92 8.93 9.57
C GLN A 44 -1.12 9.46 11.00
N SER A 45 -0.40 8.90 11.99
CA SER A 45 -0.55 9.24 13.41
C SER A 45 0.50 10.22 13.94
N ASN A 46 1.24 10.93 13.08
CA ASN A 46 2.26 11.92 13.49
C ASN A 46 2.06 13.29 12.84
#